data_AF-A0A7J2UWE3-F1
#
_entry.id   AF-A0A7J2UWE3-F1
#
_cell.length_a   1.000
_cell.length_b   1.000
_cell.length_c   1.000
_cell.angle_alpha   90.00
_cell.angle_beta   90.00
_cell.angle_gamma   90.00
#
_symmetry.space_group_name_H-M   'P 1'
#
loop_
_entity.id
_entity.type
_entity.pdbx_description
1 polymer ?
#
loop_
_entity_poly.entity_id
_entity_poly.type
_entity_poly.pdbx_seq_one_letter_code
_entity_poly.pdbx_strand_id
1 'polypeptide(L)' 'EYTVFGPPVNVAARLERLARKSQILMCDTTYQEVKNIINVEKLDPMVLKGIQRKIDIFRIIGSRN' A
#
# COMPACT_ATOMS: atom_id res chain seq x y z
N GLU A 1 -22.62 11.06 -11.00
CA GLU A 1 -21.57 10.03 -10.93
C GLU A 1 -21.42 9.57 -9.48
N TYR A 2 -21.18 8.28 -9.24
CA TYR A 2 -20.91 7.74 -7.90
C TYR A 2 -19.41 7.39 -7.83
N THR A 3 -18.63 8.22 -7.13
CA THR A 3 -17.16 8.12 -7.07
C THR A 3 -16.67 8.42 -5.65
N VAL A 4 -15.48 7.92 -5.31
CA VAL A 4 -14.88 8.06 -3.98
C VAL A 4 -13.70 9.03 -4.05
N PHE A 5 -13.63 9.96 -3.11
CA PHE A 5 -12.55 10.94 -2.99
C PHE A 5 -11.88 10.85 -1.62
N GLY A 6 -10.65 11.34 -1.54
CA GLY A 6 -9.98 11.60 -0.26
C GLY A 6 -8.56 11.02 -0.17
N PRO A 7 -7.92 11.18 1.00
CA PRO A 7 -6.54 10.74 1.23
C PRO A 7 -6.25 9.27 0.88
N PRO A 8 -7.13 8.29 1.18
CA PRO A 8 -6.88 6.89 0.82
C PRO A 8 -6.73 6.65 -0.69
N VAL A 9 -7.52 7.36 -1.51
CA VAL A 9 -7.43 7.28 -2.98
C VAL A 9 -6.07 7.81 -3.46
N ASN A 10 -5.60 8.90 -2.85
CA ASN A 10 -4.28 9.44 -3.14
C ASN A 10 -3.16 8.48 -2.72
N VAL A 11 -3.26 7.82 -1.54
CA VAL A 11 -2.27 6.80 -1.12
C VAL A 11 -2.19 5.70 -2.18
N ALA A 12 -3.33 5.10 -2.54
CA ALA A 12 -3.38 4.01 -3.51
C ALA A 12 -2.73 4.39 -4.85
N ALA A 13 -3.09 5.56 -5.40
CA ALA A 13 -2.52 6.06 -6.65
C ALA A 13 -1.01 6.33 -6.55
N ARG A 14 -0.50 6.73 -5.38
CA ARG A 14 0.94 6.94 -5.19
C ARG A 14 1.70 5.63 -5.06
N LEU A 15 1.14 4.64 -4.37
CA LEU A 15 1.74 3.31 -4.26
C LEU A 15 1.80 2.61 -5.62
N GLU A 16 0.73 2.70 -6.41
CA GLU A 16 0.69 2.16 -7.78
C GLU A 16 1.80 2.76 -8.65
N ARG A 17 1.97 4.09 -8.63
CA ARG A 17 3.05 4.77 -9.36
C ARG A 17 4.46 4.40 -8.91
N LEU A 18 4.64 3.98 -7.66
CA LEU A 18 5.94 3.55 -7.11
C LEU A 18 6.22 2.08 -7.40
N ALA A 19 5.18 1.28 -7.64
CA ALA A 19 5.32 -0.14 -7.91
C ALA A 19 6.04 -0.37 -9.25
N ARG A 20 7.05 -1.25 -9.22
CA ARG A 20 7.70 -1.74 -10.43
C ARG A 20 6.81 -2.78 -11.12
N LYS A 21 7.18 -3.18 -12.34
CA LYS A 21 6.49 -4.24 -13.07
C LYS A 21 6.36 -5.50 -12.20
N SER A 22 5.14 -6.04 -12.12
CA SER A 22 4.80 -7.22 -11.30
C SER A 22 5.02 -7.06 -9.79
N GLN A 23 5.14 -5.82 -9.30
CA GLN A 23 5.21 -5.53 -7.88
C GLN A 23 3.83 -5.09 -7.37
N ILE A 24 3.41 -5.60 -6.23
CA ILE A 24 2.21 -5.15 -5.53
C ILE A 24 2.63 -4.54 -4.21
N LEU A 25 2.28 -3.27 -4.01
CA LEU A 25 2.56 -2.50 -2.80
C LEU A 25 1.29 -2.25 -2.01
N MET A 26 1.44 -2.15 -0.69
CA MET A 26 0.35 -2.01 0.26
C MET A 26 0.76 -1.07 1.39
N CYS A 27 -0.18 -0.28 1.91
CA CYS A 27 0.03 0.52 3.12
C CYS A 27 -0.27 -0.28 4.40
N ASP A 28 0.22 0.25 5.52
CA ASP A 28 -0.03 -0.21 6.89
C ASP A 28 -1.48 -0.60 7.18
N THR A 29 -2.43 0.26 6.84
CA THR A 29 -3.85 0.03 7.13
C THR A 29 -4.37 -1.22 6.42
N THR A 30 -4.04 -1.40 5.14
CA THR A 30 -4.48 -2.59 4.40
C THR A 30 -3.74 -3.83 4.90
N TYR A 31 -2.45 -3.71 5.25
CA TYR A 31 -1.69 -4.82 5.81
C TYR A 31 -2.33 -5.36 7.10
N GLN A 32 -2.82 -4.50 8.00
CA GLN A 32 -3.47 -4.96 9.24
C GLN A 32 -4.69 -5.85 8.98
N GLU A 33 -5.44 -5.58 7.91
CA GLU A 33 -6.64 -6.34 7.54
C GLU A 33 -6.30 -7.70 6.90
N VAL A 34 -5.20 -7.79 6.14
CA VAL A 34 -4.89 -8.99 5.34
C VAL A 34 -3.66 -9.78 5.79
N LYS A 35 -2.93 -9.32 6.82
CA LYS A 35 -1.68 -9.95 7.32
C LYS A 35 -1.77 -11.46 7.59
N ASN A 36 -2.96 -11.99 7.82
CA ASN A 36 -3.19 -13.40 8.10
C ASN A 36 -3.25 -14.27 6.84
N ILE A 37 -3.49 -13.69 5.66
CA ILE A 37 -3.73 -14.41 4.40
C ILE A 37 -2.67 -14.15 3.31
N ILE A 38 -1.73 -13.21 3.54
CA ILE A 38 -0.66 -12.90 2.61
C ILE A 38 0.72 -12.95 3.27
N ASN A 39 1.72 -13.33 2.49
CA ASN A 39 3.12 -13.17 2.82
C ASN A 39 3.61 -11.85 2.24
N VAL A 40 4.32 -11.08 3.07
CA VAL A 40 4.81 -9.74 2.71
C VAL A 40 6.26 -9.54 3.11
N GLU A 41 6.91 -8.63 2.39
CA GLU A 41 8.21 -8.04 2.72
C GLU A 41 7.97 -6.59 3.16
N LYS A 42 8.39 -6.22 4.37
CA LYS A 42 8.30 -4.82 4.83
C LYS A 42 9.40 -4.00 4.15
N LEU A 43 9.01 -2.89 3.54
CA LEU A 43 9.92 -1.93 2.93
C LEU A 43 10.13 -0.72 3.85
N ASP A 44 11.08 0.14 3.47
CA ASP A 44 11.30 1.41 4.17
C ASP A 44 10.04 2.28 4.15
N PRO A 45 9.64 2.88 5.29
CA PRO A 45 8.51 3.78 5.33
C PRO A 45 8.75 5.02 4.46
N MET A 46 7.72 5.43 3.71
CA MET A 46 7.83 6.52 2.74
C MET A 46 6.93 7.70 3.12
N VAL A 47 7.39 8.92 2.84
CA VAL A 47 6.54 10.12 2.86
C VAL A 47 5.94 10.28 1.47
N LEU A 48 4.61 10.13 1.37
CA LEU A 48 3.91 10.31 0.10
C LEU A 48 3.52 11.79 -0.06
N LYS A 49 3.67 12.32 -1.28
CA LYS A 49 3.30 13.72 -1.58
C LYS A 49 1.86 14.00 -1.18
N GLY A 50 1.66 15.03 -0.34
CA GLY A 50 0.35 15.44 0.14
C GLY A 50 -0.13 14.68 1.39
N ILE A 51 0.72 13.84 1.99
CA ILE A 51 0.43 13.12 3.23
C ILE A 51 1.51 13.45 4.26
N GLN A 52 1.08 13.96 5.42
CA GLN A 52 1.99 14.47 6.45
C GLN A 52 2.67 13.35 7.25
N ARG A 53 2.08 12.16 7.31
CA ARG A 53 2.66 11.01 8.01
C ARG A 53 3.53 10.16 7.10
N LYS A 54 4.56 9.54 7.68
CA LYS A 54 5.25 8.39 7.05
C LYS A 54 4.28 7.22 7.00
N ILE A 55 4.25 6.52 5.87
CA ILE A 55 3.44 5.32 5.67
C ILE A 55 4.37 4.13 5.58
N ASP A 56 4.14 3.11 6.41
CA ASP A 56 4.82 1.82 6.28
C ASP A 56 4.32 1.13 5.01
N ILE A 57 5.26 0.71 4.17
CA ILE A 57 4.97 0.07 2.88
C ILE A 57 5.33 -1.41 2.97
N PHE A 58 4.45 -2.24 2.42
CA PHE A 58 4.62 -3.68 2.34
C PHE A 58 4.55 -4.13 0.89
N ARG A 59 5.49 -4.97 0.47
CA ARG A 59 5.43 -5.67 -0.81
C ARG A 59 4.79 -7.03 -0.61
N ILE A 60 3.82 -7.38 -1.43
CA ILE A 60 3.25 -8.74 -1.44
C ILE A 60 4.19 -9.68 -2.18
N ILE A 61 4.53 -10.80 -1.55
CA ILE A 61 5.38 -11.85 -2.14
C ILE A 61 4.60 -13.15 -2.43
N GLY A 62 3.39 -13.31 -1.89
CA GLY A 62 2.51 -14.42 -2.20
C GLY A 62 1.32 -14.52 -1.24
N SER A 63 0.39 -15.44 -1.49
CA SER A 63 -0.65 -15.82 -0.54
C SER A 63 -0.12 -16.83 0.48
N ARG A 64 -0.72 -16.87 1.66
CA ARG A 64 -0.58 -18.00 2.59
C ARG A 64 -1.61 -19.05 2.21
N ASN A 65 -1.15 -20.26 1.90
CA ASN A 65 -1.99 -21.45 1.78
C ASN A 65 -2.12 -22.13 3.14
#